data_AF-A0A8S9PM62-F1
#
_entry.id   AF-A0A8S9PM62-F1
#
_cell.length_a   1.000
_cell.length_b   1.000
_cell.length_c   1.000
_cell.angle_alpha   90.00
_cell.angle_beta   90.00
_cell.angle_gamma   90.00
#
_symmetry.space_group_name_H-M   'P 1'
#
loop_
_entity.id
_entity.type
_entity.pdbx_description
1 polymer ?
#
loop_
_entity_poly.entity_id
_entity_poly.type
_entity_poly.pdbx_seq_one_letter_code
_entity_poly.pdbx_strand_id
1 'polypeptide(L)' 'MGFVLLEDDIPILFGAQGLSVAVSPLHAEAEGLLWAMQEVLRQGTRAVRFESDCEQLIKLIRDDEDWPAMASELDEIKAL' A
#
# COMPACT_ATOMS: atom_id res chain seq x y z
N MET A 1 -2.38 11.24 -0.27
CA MET A 1 -2.09 10.07 0.57
C MET A 1 -0.62 10.07 0.92
N GLY A 2 -0.24 9.42 2.02
CA GLY A 2 1.15 9.38 2.44
C GLY A 2 1.46 8.18 3.32
N PHE A 3 2.75 7.96 3.53
CA PHE A 3 3.25 6.91 4.41
C PHE A 3 4.43 7.44 5.23
N VAL A 4 4.73 6.74 6.30
CA VAL A 4 5.96 6.90 7.07
C VAL A 4 6.64 5.54 7.16
N LEU A 5 7.94 5.50 6.85
CA LEU A 5 8.78 4.32 7.10
C LEU A 5 9.52 4.53 8.41
N LEU A 6 9.43 3.56 9.29
CA LEU A 6 10.07 3.55 10.60
C LEU A 6 11.18 2.49 10.64
N GLU A 7 12.31 2.83 11.27
CA GLU A 7 13.35 1.89 11.67
C GLU A 7 13.53 2.06 13.19
N ASP A 8 13.30 1.01 13.97
CA ASP A 8 13.32 1.05 15.45
C ASP A 8 12.49 2.21 16.05
N ASP A 9 11.25 2.37 15.56
CA ASP A 9 10.31 3.47 15.90
C ASP A 9 10.78 4.88 15.52
N ILE A 10 11.90 5.00 14.80
CA ILE A 10 12.43 6.26 14.30
C ILE A 10 11.98 6.46 12.85
N PRO A 11 11.30 7.58 12.53
CA PRO A 11 10.98 7.90 11.14
C PRO A 11 12.23 8.13 10.30
N ILE A 12 12.40 7.30 9.27
CA ILE A 12 13.52 7.40 8.33
C ILE A 12 13.10 7.91 6.95
N LEU A 13 11.81 7.81 6.61
CA LEU A 13 11.27 8.32 5.34
C LEU A 13 9.83 8.77 5.52
N PHE A 14 9.49 9.88 4.88
CA PHE A 14 8.13 10.36 4.74
C PHE A 14 7.79 10.45 3.26
N GLY A 15 6.70 9.82 2.86
CA GLY A 15 6.15 9.91 1.52
C GLY A 15 4.82 10.63 1.53
N ALA A 16 4.63 11.57 0.59
CA ALA A 16 3.32 12.12 0.29
C ALA A 16 3.14 12.25 -1.23
N GLN A 17 2.01 11.78 -1.74
CA GLN A 17 1.61 11.94 -3.13
C GLN A 17 0.14 12.35 -3.24
N GLY A 18 -0.15 13.21 -4.20
CA GLY A 18 -1.52 13.47 -4.63
C GLY A 18 -2.06 12.26 -5.38
N LEU A 19 -3.15 11.69 -4.91
CA LEU A 19 -3.88 10.68 -5.67
C LEU A 19 -4.56 11.33 -6.87
N SER A 20 -4.64 10.59 -7.98
CA SER A 20 -5.57 10.90 -9.05
C SER A 20 -7.03 10.72 -8.55
N VAL A 21 -8.03 10.99 -9.38
CA VAL A 21 -9.43 10.74 -9.01
C VAL A 21 -9.65 9.23 -8.89
N ALA A 22 -9.34 8.68 -7.71
CA ALA A 22 -9.53 7.27 -7.40
C ALA A 22 -11.02 6.92 -7.49
N VAL A 23 -11.33 5.74 -8.01
CA VAL A 23 -12.70 5.27 -8.25
C VAL A 23 -13.49 5.14 -6.94
N SER A 24 -12.81 4.82 -5.83
CA SER A 24 -13.38 4.81 -4.49
C SER A 24 -12.29 5.03 -3.42
N PRO A 25 -12.67 5.31 -2.15
CA PRO A 25 -11.71 5.37 -1.06
C PRO A 25 -10.86 4.10 -0.93
N LEU A 26 -11.44 2.93 -1.22
CA LEU A 26 -10.70 1.67 -1.16
C LEU A 26 -9.65 1.54 -2.28
N HIS A 27 -9.94 2.04 -3.49
CA HIS A 27 -8.93 2.12 -4.56
C HIS A 27 -7.81 3.09 -4.17
N ALA A 28 -8.16 4.23 -3.57
CA ALA A 28 -7.17 5.17 -3.05
C ALA A 28 -6.22 4.50 -2.05
N GLU A 29 -6.75 3.76 -1.08
CA GLU A 29 -5.91 3.02 -0.11
C GLU A 29 -5.02 1.96 -0.78
N ALA A 30 -5.55 1.19 -1.73
CA ALA A 30 -4.78 0.17 -2.45
C ALA A 30 -3.66 0.78 -3.32
N GLU A 31 -3.98 1.81 -4.11
CA GLU A 31 -3.01 2.59 -4.90
C GLU A 31 -1.89 3.14 -3.99
N GLY A 32 -2.22 3.50 -2.76
CA GLY A 32 -1.27 4.04 -1.81
C GLY A 32 -0.34 3.07 -1.18
N LEU A 33 -0.89 1.93 -0.78
CA LEU A 33 -0.10 0.83 -0.32
C LEU A 33 0.88 0.39 -1.41
N LEU A 34 0.38 0.22 -2.65
CA LEU A 34 1.22 -0.14 -3.80
C LEU A 34 2.33 0.89 -4.03
N TRP A 35 1.99 2.19 -4.04
CA TRP A 35 2.97 3.25 -4.19
C TRP A 35 4.00 3.26 -3.05
N ALA A 36 3.56 3.12 -1.80
CA ALA A 36 4.45 3.05 -0.65
C ALA A 36 5.40 1.85 -0.75
N MET A 37 4.92 0.68 -1.16
CA MET A 37 5.73 -0.51 -1.38
C MET A 37 6.79 -0.29 -2.46
N GLN A 38 6.40 0.29 -3.60
CA GLN A 38 7.32 0.63 -4.69
C GLN A 38 8.40 1.64 -4.24
N GLU A 39 8.01 2.66 -3.48
CA GLU A 39 8.95 3.67 -3.00
C GLU A 39 9.93 3.08 -1.96
N VAL A 40 9.45 2.26 -1.03
CA VAL A 40 10.30 1.53 -0.07
C VAL A 40 11.29 0.61 -0.78
N LEU A 41 10.84 -0.13 -1.80
CA LEU A 41 11.71 -0.97 -2.63
C LEU A 41 12.74 -0.16 -3.40
N ARG A 42 12.35 1.01 -3.92
CA ARG A 42 13.25 1.94 -4.63
C ARG A 42 14.36 2.47 -3.72
N GLN A 43 14.10 2.59 -2.41
CA GLN A 43 15.09 2.95 -1.39
C GLN A 43 16.03 1.79 -1.01
N GLY A 44 15.78 0.58 -1.54
CA GLY A 44 16.59 -0.61 -1.31
C GLY A 44 16.16 -1.46 -0.12
N THR A 45 15.09 -1.06 0.58
CA THR A 45 14.55 -1.82 1.71
C THR A 45 13.62 -2.91 1.20
N ARG A 46 13.96 -4.17 1.48
CA ARG A 46 13.22 -5.35 0.99
C ARG A 46 12.42 -6.10 2.04
N ALA A 47 12.71 -5.88 3.32
CA ALA A 47 12.04 -6.52 4.43
C ALA A 47 11.36 -5.45 5.28
N VAL A 48 10.08 -5.19 4.99
CA VAL A 48 9.27 -4.19 5.68
C VAL A 48 7.92 -4.80 6.04
N ARG A 49 7.43 -4.46 7.23
CA ARG A 49 6.06 -4.73 7.63
C ARG A 49 5.20 -3.53 7.28
N PHE A 50 4.37 -3.66 6.25
CA PHE A 50 3.41 -2.63 5.90
C PHE A 50 2.18 -2.71 6.80
N GLU A 51 1.69 -1.54 7.21
CA GLU A 51 0.51 -1.39 8.06
C GLU A 51 -0.45 -0.39 7.42
N SER A 52 -1.75 -0.67 7.52
CA SER A 52 -2.84 0.17 7.04
C SER A 52 -3.96 0.12 8.07
N ASP A 53 -4.71 1.20 8.23
CA ASP A 53 -5.93 1.26 9.03
C ASP A 53 -7.18 0.81 8.25
N CYS A 54 -7.04 0.52 6.95
CA CYS A 54 -8.13 0.04 6.11
C CYS A 54 -8.35 -1.46 6.28
N GLU A 55 -9.23 -1.83 7.22
CA GLU A 55 -9.57 -3.24 7.49
C GLU A 55 -10.03 -4.00 6.24
N GLN A 56 -10.82 -3.34 5.38
CA GLN A 56 -11.32 -3.96 4.15
C GLN A 56 -10.19 -4.29 3.17
N LEU A 57 -9.21 -3.40 3.00
CA LEU A 57 -8.04 -3.65 2.17
C LEU A 57 -7.21 -4.82 2.72
N ILE A 58 -7.03 -4.86 4.05
CA ILE A 58 -6.30 -5.95 4.71
C ILE A 58 -6.96 -7.30 4.43
N LYS A 59 -8.30 -7.38 4.50
CA LYS A 59 -9.04 -8.63 4.20
C LYS A 59 -8.85 -9.05 2.74
N LEU A 60 -8.99 -8.12 1.79
CA LEU A 60 -8.78 -8.42 0.36
C LEU A 60 -7.38 -8.97 0.07
N ILE A 61 -6.35 -8.46 0.75
CA ILE A 61 -4.97 -8.90 0.56
C ILE A 61 -4.70 -10.23 1.28
N ARG A 62 -5.17 -10.40 2.52
CA ARG A 62 -4.82 -11.56 3.37
C ARG A 62 -5.72 -12.77 3.20
N ASP A 63 -7.00 -12.54 3.00
CA ASP A 63 -8.01 -13.60 2.94
C ASP A 63 -8.26 -14.04 1.50
N ASP A 64 -7.50 -13.50 0.53
CA ASP A 64 -7.62 -13.74 -0.91
C ASP A 64 -9.07 -13.60 -1.41
N GLU A 65 -9.82 -12.65 -0.83
CA GLU A 65 -11.19 -12.38 -1.27
C GLU A 65 -11.19 -11.78 -2.69
N ASP A 66 -11.97 -12.40 -3.57
CA ASP A 66 -12.12 -11.94 -4.95
C ASP A 66 -12.90 -10.62 -4.98
N TRP A 67 -12.23 -9.55 -5.39
CA TRP A 67 -12.86 -8.27 -5.71
C TRP A 67 -12.50 -7.86 -7.15
N PRO A 68 -13.30 -8.23 -8.16
CA PRO A 68 -12.94 -8.05 -9.57
C PRO A 68 -12.61 -6.62 -9.97
N ALA A 69 -13.19 -5.62 -9.30
CA ALA A 69 -12.93 -4.22 -9.59
C ALA A 69 -11.55 -3.73 -9.14
N MET A 70 -10.84 -4.49 -8.29
CA MET A 70 -9.53 -4.15 -7.72
C MET A 70 -8.47 -5.21 -8.02
N ALA A 71 -8.76 -6.14 -8.94
CA ALA A 71 -7.88 -7.27 -9.20
C ALA A 71 -6.47 -6.83 -9.61
N SER A 72 -6.35 -5.75 -10.41
CA SER A 72 -5.06 -5.24 -10.87
C SER A 72 -4.19 -4.76 -9.70
N GLU A 73 -4.74 -3.93 -8.81
CA GLU A 73 -4.02 -3.37 -7.67
C GLU A 73 -3.62 -4.48 -6.69
N LEU A 74 -4.52 -5.44 -6.44
CA LEU A 74 -4.25 -6.56 -5.55
C LEU A 74 -3.18 -7.51 -6.11
N ASP A 75 -3.21 -7.80 -7.41
CA ASP A 75 -2.19 -8.62 -8.07
C ASP A 75 -0.82 -7.96 -8.01
N GLU A 76 -0.74 -6.64 -8.24
CA GLU A 76 0.51 -5.89 -8.14
C GLU A 76 1.05 -5.85 -6.72
N ILE A 77 0.19 -5.64 -5.71
CA ILE A 77 0.59 -5.66 -4.31
C ILE A 77 1.13 -7.04 -3.92
N LYS A 78 0.48 -8.13 -4.35
CA LYS A 78 0.91 -9.51 -4.04
C LYS A 78 2.20 -9.92 -4.76
N ALA A 79 2.56 -9.24 -5.86
CA ALA A 79 3.77 -9.52 -6.62
C ALA A 79 5.04 -8.86 -6.05
N LEU A 80 4.90 -7.94 -5.08
CA LEU A 80 6.00 -7.20 -4.44
C LEU A 80 6.40 -7.84 -3.10
#